data_AF-A0A5P2C6C7-F1
#
_entry.id   AF-A0A5P2C6C7-F1
#
_cell.length_a   1.000
_cell.length_b   1.000
_cell.length_c   1.000
_cell.angle_alpha   90.00
_cell.angle_beta   90.00
_cell.angle_gamma   90.00
#
_symmetry.space_group_name_H-M   'P 1'
#
loop_
_entity.id
_entity.type
_entity.pdbx_description
1 polymer ?
#
loop_
_entity_poly.entity_id
_entity_poly.type
_entity_poly.pdbx_seq_one_letter_code
_entity_poly.pdbx_strand_id
1 'polypeptide(L)'
;MAGCRAVACSLGITDLGGQHPMDRSEWDRVTAKITRGWERIGFRLYRDGVYLLSPTSQELEEQRGALRGQLVELGASWRRGTSAPPP
;
A
#
# COMPACT_ATOMS: atom_id res chain seq x y z
N MET A 1 13.31 -6.50 16.30
CA MET A 1 12.68 -5.19 16.53
C MET A 1 12.57 -4.51 15.18
N ALA A 2 11.37 -4.18 14.72
CA ALA A 2 11.25 -3.37 13.50
C ALA A 2 11.75 -1.96 13.86
N GLY A 3 12.81 -1.49 13.21
CA GLY A 3 13.25 -0.11 13.37
C GLY A 3 12.15 0.87 12.92
N CYS A 4 12.31 2.15 13.24
CA CYS A 4 11.39 3.20 12.78
C CYS A 4 11.29 3.18 11.24
N ARG A 5 10.07 3.23 10.70
CA ARG A 5 9.83 3.31 9.25
C ARG A 5 9.06 4.58 8.93
N ALA A 6 9.48 5.24 7.86
CA ALA A 6 8.84 6.44 7.33
C ALA A 6 8.69 6.31 5.82
N VAL A 7 7.63 6.91 5.29
CA VAL A 7 7.43 7.07 3.84
C VAL A 7 7.14 8.53 3.56
N ALA A 8 7.82 9.09 2.56
CA ALA A 8 7.50 10.41 2.02
C ALA A 8 6.83 10.22 0.65
N CYS A 9 5.63 10.76 0.48
CA CYS A 9 4.92 10.77 -0.79
C CYS A 9 4.86 12.19 -1.35
N SER A 10 5.53 12.39 -2.49
CA SER A 10 5.29 13.54 -3.35
C SER A 10 4.25 13.17 -4.41
N LEU A 11 3.21 13.98 -4.57
CA LEU A 11 2.30 13.84 -5.71
C LEU A 11 3.07 14.13 -7.00
N GLY A 12 3.26 13.11 -7.83
CA GLY A 12 3.77 13.29 -9.18
C GLY A 12 2.67 13.88 -10.06
N ILE A 13 2.99 14.95 -10.79
CA ILE A 13 2.13 15.43 -11.87
C ILE A 13 2.29 14.44 -13.02
N THR A 14 1.31 13.58 -13.24
CA THR A 14 1.32 12.64 -14.38
C THR A 14 0.93 13.32 -15.70
N ASP A 15 0.40 14.55 -15.65
CA ASP A 15 0.04 15.35 -16.82
C ASP A 15 1.06 16.48 -17.05
N LEU A 16 2.06 16.21 -17.90
CA LEU A 16 3.01 17.21 -18.38
C LEU A 16 2.43 18.08 -19.52
N GLY A 17 1.19 17.80 -19.95
CA GLY A 17 0.56 18.35 -21.17
C GLY A 17 -0.18 19.67 -20.99
N GLY A 18 -0.33 20.18 -19.77
CA GLY A 18 -0.94 21.47 -19.53
C GLY A 18 -0.49 22.04 -18.20
N GLN A 19 0.01 23.27 -18.21
CA GLN A 19 0.22 24.05 -16.98
C GLN A 19 -1.14 24.45 -16.38
N HIS A 20 -2.00 23.49 -16.06
CA HIS A 20 -3.16 23.77 -15.24
C HIS A 20 -2.71 23.70 -13.78
N PRO A 21 -2.89 24.77 -12.99
CA PRO A 21 -2.76 24.66 -11.54
C PRO A 21 -3.71 23.54 -11.12
N MET A 22 -3.16 22.45 -10.56
CA MET A 22 -3.97 21.34 -10.08
C MET A 22 -5.05 21.92 -9.17
N ASP A 23 -6.32 21.69 -9.50
CA ASP A 23 -7.43 22.19 -8.70
C ASP A 23 -7.21 21.73 -7.25
N ARG A 24 -7.31 22.67 -6.31
CA ARG A 24 -7.06 22.38 -4.89
C ARG A 24 -7.96 21.25 -4.40
N SER A 25 -9.18 21.16 -4.93
CA SER A 25 -10.12 20.09 -4.60
C SER A 25 -9.63 18.72 -5.10
N GLU A 26 -9.01 18.66 -6.27
CA GLU A 26 -8.41 17.45 -6.82
C GLU A 26 -7.17 17.05 -6.01
N TRP A 27 -6.33 18.03 -5.66
CA TRP A 27 -5.15 17.83 -4.84
C TRP A 27 -5.52 17.25 -3.47
N ASP A 28 -6.54 17.81 -2.82
CA ASP A 28 -7.06 17.32 -1.54
C ASP A 28 -7.66 15.92 -1.67
N ARG A 29 -8.40 15.65 -2.77
CA ARG A 29 -8.98 14.31 -3.04
C ARG A 29 -7.91 13.24 -3.17
N VAL A 30 -6.84 13.51 -3.93
CA VAL A 30 -5.75 12.56 -4.15
C VAL A 30 -4.95 12.37 -2.85
N THR A 31 -4.63 13.45 -2.15
CA THR A 31 -3.93 13.40 -0.85
C THR A 31 -4.71 12.60 0.18
N ALA A 32 -6.04 12.77 0.24
CA ALA A 32 -6.90 11.98 1.12
C ALA A 32 -6.91 10.50 0.73
N LYS A 33 -6.88 10.17 -0.56
CA LYS A 33 -6.80 8.78 -1.03
C LYS A 33 -5.48 8.12 -0.63
N ILE A 34 -4.35 8.82 -0.77
CA ILE A 34 -3.03 8.33 -0.38
C ILE A 34 -2.95 8.14 1.13
N THR A 35 -3.42 9.14 1.89
CA THR A 35 -3.45 9.09 3.36
C THR A 35 -4.23 7.87 3.86
N ARG A 36 -5.45 7.65 3.33
CA ARG A 36 -6.24 6.45 3.66
C ARG A 36 -5.54 5.14 3.29
N GLY A 37 -4.74 5.14 2.22
CA GLY A 37 -3.95 3.98 1.82
C GLY A 37 -2.90 3.61 2.88
N TRP A 38 -2.12 4.59 3.32
CA TRP A 38 -1.10 4.42 4.36
C TRP A 38 -1.71 4.05 5.71
N GLU A 39 -2.83 4.68 6.10
CA GLU A 39 -3.50 4.41 7.36
C GLU A 39 -4.02 2.98 7.50
N ARG A 40 -4.42 2.34 6.40
CA ARG A 40 -4.86 0.93 6.39
C ARG A 40 -3.75 -0.07 6.70
N ILE A 41 -2.50 0.34 6.56
CA ILE A 41 -1.32 -0.51 6.81
C ILE A 41 -0.53 -0.02 8.03
N GLY A 42 -1.21 0.71 8.93
CA GLY A 42 -0.69 1.11 10.25
C GLY A 42 0.12 2.41 10.27
N PHE A 43 0.35 3.05 9.13
CA PHE A 43 1.07 4.32 9.10
C PHE A 43 0.17 5.48 9.53
N ARG A 44 0.76 6.52 10.14
CA ARG A 44 0.07 7.75 10.53
C ARG A 44 0.71 8.96 9.87
N LEU A 45 -0.11 9.89 9.41
CA LEU A 45 0.37 11.16 8.86
C LEU A 45 1.13 11.94 9.95
N TYR A 46 2.37 12.31 9.64
CA TYR A 46 3.17 13.20 10.49
C TYR A 46 3.08 14.63 9.98
N ARG A 47 3.52 14.88 8.73
CA ARG A 47 3.53 16.21 8.12
C ARG A 47 3.84 16.13 6.63
N ASP A 48 3.27 17.01 5.80
CA ASP A 48 3.70 17.25 4.40
C ASP A 48 3.87 15.96 3.57
N GLY A 49 2.91 15.03 3.66
CA GLY A 49 2.97 13.74 2.92
C GLY A 49 3.98 12.74 3.48
N VAL A 50 4.53 12.99 4.68
CA VAL A 50 5.36 12.06 5.45
C VAL A 50 4.47 11.26 6.40
N TYR A 51 4.58 9.94 6.31
CA TYR A 51 3.84 8.98 7.12
C TYR A 51 4.81 8.14 7.94
N LEU A 52 4.49 7.92 9.22
CA LEU A 52 5.33 7.18 10.17
C LEU A 52 4.62 5.90 10.62
N LEU A 53 5.38 4.81 10.72
CA LEU A 53 4.93 3.57 11.35
C LEU A 53 5.60 3.45 12.72
N SER A 54 4.79 3.18 13.75
CA SER A 54 5.31 2.93 15.09
C SER A 54 6.26 1.73 15.08
N PRO A 55 7.47 1.82 15.68
CA PRO A 55 8.40 0.70 15.78
C PRO A 55 7.87 -0.45 16.67
N THR A 56 6.85 -0.17 17.48
CA THR A 56 6.16 -1.19 18.28
C THR A 56 4.98 -1.85 17.56
N SER A 57 4.56 -1.30 16.41
CA SER A 57 3.49 -1.91 15.61
C SER A 57 3.98 -3.16 14.91
N GLN A 58 3.20 -4.24 15.02
CA GLN A 58 3.41 -5.50 14.30
C GLN A 58 2.40 -5.70 13.16
N GLU A 59 1.49 -4.74 12.98
CA GLU A 59 0.37 -4.86 12.04
C GLU A 59 0.84 -5.13 10.61
N LEU A 60 1.93 -4.48 10.17
CA LEU A 60 2.47 -4.69 8.83
C LEU A 60 3.10 -6.09 8.66
N GLU A 61 3.82 -6.56 9.69
CA GLU A 61 4.40 -7.90 9.72
C GLU A 61 3.33 -8.99 9.69
N GLU A 62 2.25 -8.81 10.45
CA GLU A 62 1.10 -9.71 10.52
C GLU A 62 0.35 -9.74 9.18
N GLN A 63 0.01 -8.58 8.61
CA GLN A 63 -0.61 -8.47 7.29
C GLN A 63 0.25 -9.14 6.20
N ARG A 64 1.56 -8.91 6.22
CA ARG A 64 2.50 -9.58 5.31
C ARG A 64 2.52 -11.10 5.51
N GLY A 65 2.45 -11.57 6.76
CA GLY A 65 2.34 -12.98 7.08
C GLY A 65 1.08 -13.62 6.48
N ALA A 66 -0.06 -12.97 6.68
CA ALA A 66 -1.34 -13.42 6.12
C ALA A 66 -1.32 -13.48 4.58
N LEU A 67 -0.81 -12.44 3.91
CA LEU A 67 -0.69 -12.41 2.45
C LEU A 67 0.24 -13.51 1.91
N ARG A 68 1.35 -13.78 2.59
CA ARG A 68 2.24 -14.91 2.24
C ARG A 68 1.52 -16.25 2.37
N GLY A 69 0.73 -16.44 3.43
CA GLY A 69 -0.10 -17.63 3.60
C GLY A 69 -1.10 -17.80 2.46
N GLN A 70 -1.83 -16.74 2.10
CA GLN A 70 -2.76 -16.74 0.97
C GLN A 70 -2.07 -17.09 -0.36
N LEU A 71 -0.86 -16.56 -0.60
CA LEU A 71 -0.09 -16.87 -1.79
C LEU A 71 0.31 -18.36 -1.86
N VAL A 72 0.69 -18.96 -0.74
CA VAL A 72 1.00 -20.40 -0.65
C VAL A 72 -0.23 -21.24 -1.01
N GLU A 73 -1.39 -20.91 -0.42
CA GLU A 73 -2.64 -21.61 -0.71
C GLU A 73 -3.08 -21.47 -2.16
N LEU A 74 -2.94 -20.28 -2.73
CA LEU A 74 -3.22 -20.02 -4.14
C LEU A 74 -2.29 -20.84 -5.06
N GLY A 75 -1.01 -20.91 -4.74
CA GLY A 75 -0.07 -21.74 -5.49
C GLY A 75 -0.40 -23.23 -5.39
N ALA A 76 -0.87 -23.69 -4.24
CA ALA A 76 -1.27 -25.08 -4.04
C ALA A 76 -2.57 -25.42 -4.80
N SER A 77 -3.56 -24.52 -4.82
CA SER A 77 -4.80 -24.71 -5.58
C SER A 77 -4.54 -24.78 -7.09
N TRP A 78 -3.67 -23.90 -7.59
CA TRP A 78 -3.29 -23.88 -9.00
C TRP A 78 -2.60 -25.20 -9.42
N ARG A 79 -1.64 -25.69 -8.62
CA ARG A 79 -0.96 -26.98 -8.87
C ARG A 79 -1.94 -28.15 -8.90
N ARG A 80 -2.90 -28.20 -7.96
CA ARG A 80 -3.95 -29.24 -7.94
C ARG A 80 -4.84 -29.20 -9.17
N GLY A 81 -5.19 -28.01 -9.66
CA GLY A 81 -5.97 -27.83 -10.87
C GLY A 81 -5.22 -28.28 -12.13
N THR A 82 -3.90 -28.06 -12.19
CA THR A 82 -3.06 -28.51 -13.31
C THR A 82 -2.68 -29.98 -13.28
N SER A 83 -2.81 -30.65 -12.13
CA SER A 83 -2.51 -32.09 -11.97
C SER A 83 -3.72 -33.01 -12.20
N ALA A 84 -4.86 -32.47 -12.62
CA ALA A 84 -6.00 -33.30 -13.01
C ALA A 84 -5.65 -34.05 -14.31
N PRO A 85 -5.76 -35.40 -14.35
CA PRO A 85 -5.54 -36.14 -15.60
C PRO A 85 -6.60 -35.74 -16.64
N PRO A 86 -6.25 -35.70 -17.94
CA PRO A 86 -7.23 -35.46 -19.00
C PRO A 86 -8.27 -36.59 -19.04
N PRO A 87 -9.50 -36.30 -19.53
CA PRO A 87 -10.57 -37.29 -19.67
C PRO A 87 -10.22 -38.42 -20.65
#